data_AF-A0AAP6DBI2-F1
#
_entry.id   AF-A0AAP6DBI2-F1
#
_cell.length_a   1.000
_cell.length_b   1.000
_cell.length_c   1.000
_cell.angle_alpha   90.00
_cell.angle_beta   90.00
_cell.angle_gamma   90.00
#
_symmetry.space_group_name_H-M   'P 1'
#
loop_
_entity.id
_entity.type
_entity.pdbx_description
1 polymer ?
#
loop_
_entity_poly.entity_id
_entity_poly.type
_entity_poly.pdbx_seq_one_letter_code
_entity_poly.pdbx_strand_id
1 'polypeptide(L)'
;PTDKNFKVPFNFYNVHYESTHIVGTSGGSKGDMVESIELSSQGKINPSFMITHVGGLQAAPHTILNQLDIPGGKKLIYPHIDLPLTAIDDFLSLADQDPFFAELDAILCANNYVWNAHAEKALLEFYDVSLTV
;
A
#
# COMPACT_ATOMS: atom_id res chain seq x y z
N PRO A 1 14.87 2.77 11.16
CA PRO A 1 14.70 3.52 12.43
C PRO A 1 13.99 4.85 12.17
N THR A 2 12.85 5.08 12.81
CA THR A 2 12.09 6.34 12.72
C THR A 2 12.69 7.44 13.61
N ASP A 3 13.42 7.07 14.65
CA ASP A 3 14.16 7.99 15.51
C ASP A 3 15.50 8.41 14.88
N LYS A 4 15.65 9.71 14.61
CA LYS A 4 16.87 10.33 14.04
C LYS A 4 18.03 10.39 15.04
N ASN A 5 17.74 10.25 16.34
CA ASN A 5 18.75 10.22 17.40
C ASN A 5 19.22 8.82 17.73
N PHE A 6 18.64 7.79 17.10
CA PHE A 6 19.06 6.41 17.29
C PHE A 6 20.52 6.24 16.87
N LYS A 7 21.39 6.04 17.86
CA LYS A 7 22.83 5.82 17.70
C LYS A 7 23.24 4.60 18.51
N VAL A 8 24.06 3.76 17.91
CA VAL A 8 24.68 2.60 18.57
C VAL A 8 26.20 2.67 18.39
N PRO A 9 26.99 2.38 19.43
CA PRO A 9 28.44 2.26 19.28
C PRO A 9 28.75 1.09 18.35
N PHE A 10 29.70 1.29 17.43
CA PHE A 10 30.01 0.31 16.39
C PHE A 10 31.48 -0.09 16.44
N ASN A 11 31.75 -1.40 16.37
CA ASN A 11 33.10 -1.93 16.49
C ASN A 11 33.74 -2.16 15.11
N PHE A 12 34.66 -1.28 14.72
CA PHE A 12 35.39 -1.40 13.44
C PHE A 12 36.40 -2.56 13.40
N TYR A 13 36.76 -3.13 14.56
CA TYR A 13 37.55 -4.37 14.59
C TYR A 13 36.81 -5.50 13.85
N ASN A 14 35.49 -5.63 14.08
CA ASN A 14 34.69 -6.69 13.46
C ASN A 14 34.50 -6.48 11.95
N VAL A 15 34.48 -5.22 11.50
CA VAL A 15 34.50 -4.91 10.06
C VAL A 15 35.79 -5.40 9.42
N HIS A 16 36.92 -5.11 10.07
CA HIS A 16 38.22 -5.37 9.49
C HIS A 16 38.64 -6.84 9.60
N TYR A 17 38.40 -7.47 10.75
CA TYR A 17 38.91 -8.80 11.09
C TYR A 17 37.85 -9.90 11.12
N GLU A 18 36.57 -9.57 11.25
CA GLU A 18 35.48 -10.56 11.29
C GLU A 18 34.61 -10.51 10.01
N SER A 19 35.09 -9.85 8.96
CA SER A 19 34.43 -9.77 7.64
C SER A 19 32.98 -9.26 7.69
N THR A 20 32.69 -8.35 8.62
CA THR A 20 31.39 -7.65 8.65
C THR A 20 31.38 -6.53 7.61
N HIS A 21 30.33 -6.45 6.79
CA HIS A 21 30.18 -5.39 5.78
C HIS A 21 29.09 -4.38 6.15
N ILE A 22 29.37 -3.10 5.96
CA ILE A 22 28.39 -2.01 6.08
C ILE A 22 28.00 -1.58 4.67
N VAL A 23 26.71 -1.67 4.35
CA VAL A 23 26.17 -1.26 3.06
C VAL A 23 25.09 -0.21 3.30
N GLY A 24 25.29 0.98 2.74
CA GLY A 24 24.25 2.01 2.66
C GLY A 24 23.46 1.84 1.36
N THR A 25 22.15 1.71 1.46
CA THR A 25 21.25 1.61 0.31
C THR A 25 20.36 2.85 0.23
N SER A 26 20.12 3.36 -0.98
CA SER A 26 19.22 4.48 -1.22
C SER A 26 18.35 4.17 -2.44
N GLY A 27 17.12 3.70 -2.20
CA GLY A 27 16.19 3.29 -3.25
C GLY A 27 16.69 2.09 -4.05
N GLY A 28 16.15 1.93 -5.26
CA GLY A 28 16.51 0.86 -6.19
C GLY A 28 16.91 1.39 -7.55
N SER A 29 17.66 0.59 -8.30
CA SER A 29 18.02 0.84 -9.68
C SER A 29 16.84 0.59 -10.62
N LYS A 30 16.98 1.01 -11.89
CA LYS A 30 16.01 0.62 -12.93
C LYS A 30 15.89 -0.91 -13.08
N GLY A 31 17.00 -1.63 -12.90
CA GLY A 31 17.02 -3.10 -12.94
C GLY A 31 16.15 -3.70 -11.85
N ASP A 32 16.27 -3.19 -10.63
CA ASP A 32 15.52 -3.66 -9.45
C ASP A 32 14.00 -3.47 -9.66
N MET A 33 13.60 -2.37 -10.32
CA MET A 33 12.20 -2.13 -10.67
C MET A 33 11.68 -3.13 -11.71
N VAL A 34 12.47 -3.40 -12.75
CA VAL A 34 12.10 -4.38 -13.79
C VAL A 34 11.97 -5.78 -13.18
N GLU A 35 12.94 -6.18 -12.35
CA GLU A 35 12.90 -7.45 -11.64
C GLU A 35 11.68 -7.54 -10.71
N SER A 36 11.38 -6.48 -9.96
CA SER A 36 10.21 -6.43 -9.08
C SER A 36 8.90 -6.60 -9.86
N ILE A 37 8.77 -5.98 -11.05
CA ILE A 37 7.61 -6.14 -11.92
C ILE A 37 7.53 -7.56 -12.46
N GLU A 38 8.65 -8.14 -12.90
CA GLU A 38 8.71 -9.50 -13.43
C GLU A 38 8.35 -10.55 -12.36
N LEU A 39 8.88 -10.41 -11.14
CA LEU A 39 8.51 -11.28 -10.03
C LEU A 39 7.03 -11.13 -9.66
N SER A 40 6.48 -9.92 -9.76
CA SER A 40 5.06 -9.66 -9.51
C SER A 40 4.17 -10.30 -10.58
N SER A 41 4.54 -10.17 -11.86
CA SER A 41 3.77 -10.75 -12.97
C SER A 41 3.81 -12.28 -12.99
N GLN A 42 4.91 -12.87 -12.48
CA GLN A 42 5.04 -14.31 -12.26
C GLN A 42 4.34 -14.80 -10.98
N GLY A 43 3.74 -13.90 -10.18
CA GLY A 43 3.08 -14.23 -8.92
C GLY A 43 4.03 -14.66 -7.79
N LYS A 44 5.34 -14.45 -7.93
CA LYS A 44 6.35 -14.77 -6.91
C LYS A 44 6.35 -13.77 -5.75
N ILE A 45 5.98 -12.53 -6.03
CA ILE A 45 5.70 -11.51 -5.04
C ILE A 45 4.33 -10.90 -5.30
N ASN A 46 3.62 -10.52 -4.25
CA ASN A 46 2.34 -9.84 -4.37
C ASN A 46 2.37 -8.54 -3.55
N PRO A 47 2.51 -7.37 -4.19
CA PRO A 47 2.56 -6.10 -3.48
C PRO A 47 1.20 -5.68 -2.88
N SER A 48 0.09 -6.30 -3.27
CA SER A 48 -1.25 -5.94 -2.79
C SER A 48 -1.44 -6.18 -1.30
N PHE A 49 -0.71 -7.14 -0.71
CA PHE A 49 -0.71 -7.35 0.75
C PHE A 49 -0.21 -6.16 1.56
N MET A 50 0.50 -5.22 0.92
CA MET A 50 0.95 -4.00 1.58
C MET A 50 -0.11 -2.89 1.57
N ILE A 51 -1.15 -3.01 0.74
CA ILE A 51 -2.23 -2.02 0.66
C ILE A 51 -3.11 -2.22 1.88
N THR A 52 -3.32 -1.14 2.63
CA THR A 52 -4.13 -1.17 3.87
C THR A 52 -5.29 -0.20 3.82
N HIS A 53 -5.20 0.83 2.99
CA HIS A 53 -6.25 1.83 2.82
C HIS A 53 -6.40 2.19 1.36
N VAL A 54 -7.62 2.55 0.97
CA VAL A 54 -7.99 3.01 -0.36
C VAL A 54 -8.77 4.32 -0.23
N GLY A 55 -8.51 5.29 -1.10
CA GLY A 55 -9.18 6.58 -1.08
C GLY A 55 -9.18 7.28 -2.44
N GLY A 56 -9.91 8.38 -2.53
CA GLY A 56 -9.97 9.28 -3.67
C GLY A 56 -8.94 10.42 -3.58
N LEU A 57 -8.84 11.24 -4.63
CA LEU A 57 -7.86 12.33 -4.69
C LEU A 57 -7.98 13.32 -3.51
N GLN A 58 -9.21 13.59 -3.07
CA GLN A 58 -9.48 14.55 -1.99
C GLN A 58 -8.95 14.07 -0.62
N ALA A 59 -8.74 12.77 -0.45
CA ALA A 59 -8.16 12.23 0.77
C ALA A 59 -6.62 12.43 0.85
N ALA A 60 -5.95 12.67 -0.28
CA ALA A 60 -4.50 12.74 -0.34
C ALA A 60 -3.87 13.84 0.54
N PRO A 61 -4.36 15.10 0.57
CA PRO A 61 -3.75 16.16 1.40
C PRO A 61 -3.73 15.82 2.89
N HIS A 62 -4.87 15.37 3.44
CA HIS A 62 -4.96 14.96 4.83
C HIS A 62 -4.09 13.72 5.10
N THR A 63 -4.08 12.76 4.19
CA THR A 63 -3.27 11.54 4.32
C THR A 63 -1.78 11.86 4.38
N ILE A 64 -1.28 12.74 3.51
CA ILE A 64 0.13 13.14 3.46
C ILE A 64 0.53 13.89 4.73
N LEU A 65 -0.28 14.83 5.20
CA LEU A 65 0.02 15.63 6.39
C LEU A 65 0.06 14.78 7.68
N ASN A 66 -0.77 13.75 7.75
CA ASN A 66 -0.93 12.90 8.95
C ASN A 66 -0.40 11.48 8.75
N GLN A 67 0.48 11.25 7.75
CA GLN A 67 0.95 9.93 7.34
C GLN A 67 1.56 9.10 8.49
N LEU A 68 2.17 9.76 9.48
CA LEU A 68 2.77 9.11 10.65
C LEU A 68 1.74 8.67 11.69
N ASP A 69 0.60 9.34 11.75
CA ASP A 69 -0.47 9.07 12.70
C ASP A 69 -1.49 8.07 12.15
N ILE A 70 -1.61 7.97 10.82
CA ILE A 70 -2.47 6.99 10.14
C ILE A 70 -1.76 5.63 10.10
N PRO A 71 -2.29 4.60 10.80
CA PRO A 71 -1.65 3.29 10.87
C PRO A 71 -1.63 2.56 9.52
N GLY A 72 -1.02 1.38 9.48
CA GLY A 72 -0.99 0.52 8.31
C GLY A 72 0.13 0.82 7.30
N GLY A 73 0.15 0.05 6.22
CA GLY A 73 1.16 0.07 5.17
C GLY A 73 0.92 1.14 4.12
N LYS A 74 0.73 0.71 2.87
CA LYS A 74 0.49 1.56 1.70
C LYS A 74 -0.96 2.05 1.68
N LYS A 75 -1.11 3.32 1.29
CA LYS A 75 -2.38 4.02 1.09
C LYS A 75 -2.53 4.23 -0.41
N LEU A 76 -3.51 3.58 -1.02
CA LEU A 76 -3.77 3.67 -2.45
C LEU A 76 -4.76 4.80 -2.73
N ILE A 77 -4.41 5.69 -3.66
CA ILE A 77 -5.25 6.82 -4.05
C ILE A 77 -5.64 6.67 -5.51
N TYR A 78 -6.95 6.61 -5.76
CA TYR A 78 -7.52 6.67 -7.10
C TYR A 78 -7.86 8.13 -7.42
N PRO A 79 -7.18 8.76 -8.40
CA PRO A 79 -7.39 10.19 -8.66
C PRO A 79 -8.78 10.54 -9.18
N HIS A 80 -9.51 9.56 -9.71
CA HIS A 80 -10.76 9.74 -10.45
C HIS A 80 -12.03 9.62 -9.60
N ILE A 81 -11.90 9.23 -8.33
CA ILE A 81 -13.06 8.94 -7.46
C ILE A 81 -13.09 9.88 -6.26
N ASP A 82 -14.28 10.04 -5.68
CA ASP A 82 -14.48 10.74 -4.42
C ASP A 82 -14.79 9.74 -3.30
N LEU A 83 -13.74 9.33 -2.59
CA LEU A 83 -13.78 8.33 -1.52
C LEU A 83 -12.92 8.83 -0.35
N PRO A 84 -13.42 8.88 0.89
CA PRO A 84 -12.56 9.13 2.04
C PRO A 84 -11.49 8.04 2.16
N LEU A 85 -10.33 8.35 2.75
CA LEU A 85 -9.32 7.32 3.01
C LEU A 85 -9.91 6.28 3.97
N THR A 86 -10.18 5.09 3.47
CA THR A 86 -10.88 4.02 4.19
C THR A 86 -9.96 2.82 4.30
N ALA A 87 -9.82 2.27 5.51
CA ALA A 87 -9.08 1.02 5.69
C ALA A 87 -9.82 -0.12 5.00
N ILE A 88 -9.10 -1.11 4.45
CA ILE A 88 -9.74 -2.22 3.74
C ILE A 88 -10.72 -2.99 4.64
N ASP A 89 -10.39 -3.12 5.91
CA ASP A 89 -11.21 -3.83 6.90
C ASP A 89 -12.46 -3.02 7.35
N ASP A 90 -12.52 -1.73 7.01
CA ASP A 90 -13.56 -0.80 7.48
C ASP A 90 -14.58 -0.45 6.39
N PHE A 91 -14.51 -1.04 5.19
CA PHE A 91 -15.44 -0.72 4.10
C PHE A 91 -16.91 -0.99 4.45
N LEU A 92 -17.19 -2.03 5.26
CA LEU A 92 -18.54 -2.31 5.74
C LEU A 92 -19.17 -1.12 6.48
N SER A 93 -18.37 -0.28 7.14
CA SER A 93 -18.87 0.92 7.84
C SER A 93 -19.49 1.97 6.91
N LEU A 94 -19.18 1.92 5.61
CA LEU A 94 -19.75 2.80 4.60
C LEU A 94 -21.06 2.27 4.00
N ALA A 95 -21.50 1.07 4.37
CA ALA A 95 -22.76 0.48 3.88
C ALA A 95 -24.01 1.30 4.23
N ASP A 96 -23.94 2.11 5.30
CA ASP A 96 -25.00 3.05 5.68
C ASP A 96 -25.13 4.22 4.69
N GLN A 97 -24.07 4.54 3.95
CA GLN A 97 -24.05 5.61 2.95
C GLN A 97 -24.51 5.08 1.59
N ASP A 98 -23.98 3.92 1.18
CA ASP A 98 -24.36 3.25 -0.06
C ASP A 98 -24.26 1.72 0.10
N PRO A 99 -25.31 0.95 -0.25
CA PRO A 99 -25.30 -0.51 -0.21
C PRO A 99 -24.14 -1.16 -0.98
N PHE A 100 -23.60 -0.50 -2.01
CA PHE A 100 -22.43 -0.94 -2.75
C PHE A 100 -21.26 -1.32 -1.85
N PHE A 101 -21.03 -0.58 -0.75
CA PHE A 101 -19.90 -0.85 0.14
C PHE A 101 -20.05 -2.17 0.92
N ALA A 102 -21.26 -2.67 1.14
CA ALA A 102 -21.48 -4.01 1.68
C ALA A 102 -21.12 -5.10 0.63
N GLU A 103 -21.41 -4.84 -0.65
CA GLU A 103 -21.01 -5.74 -1.75
C GLU A 103 -19.48 -5.75 -1.91
N LEU A 104 -18.83 -4.58 -1.83
CA LEU A 104 -17.38 -4.45 -1.85
C LEU A 104 -16.71 -5.18 -0.67
N ASP A 105 -17.25 -5.03 0.54
CA ASP A 105 -16.77 -5.75 1.72
C ASP A 105 -16.88 -7.27 1.55
N ALA A 106 -17.97 -7.77 0.96
CA ALA A 106 -18.13 -9.19 0.67
C ALA A 106 -17.05 -9.70 -0.32
N ILE A 107 -16.71 -8.92 -1.34
CA ILE A 107 -15.60 -9.25 -2.27
C ILE A 107 -14.27 -9.31 -1.52
N LEU A 108 -14.00 -8.35 -0.63
CA LEU A 108 -12.78 -8.29 0.16
C LEU A 108 -12.69 -9.45 1.15
N CYS A 109 -13.77 -9.75 1.87
CA CYS A 109 -13.86 -10.87 2.81
C CYS A 109 -13.57 -12.22 2.11
N ALA A 110 -14.10 -12.43 0.90
CA ALA A 110 -13.84 -13.63 0.11
C ALA A 110 -12.37 -13.77 -0.33
N ASN A 111 -11.59 -12.68 -0.27
CA ASN A 111 -10.19 -12.60 -0.69
C ASN A 111 -9.25 -12.25 0.46
N ASN A 112 -9.61 -12.62 1.70
CA ASN A 112 -8.81 -12.39 2.92
C ASN A 112 -8.47 -10.91 3.17
N TYR A 113 -9.39 -10.00 2.82
CA TYR A 113 -9.21 -8.55 2.93
C TYR A 113 -7.95 -8.04 2.21
N VAL A 114 -7.60 -8.67 1.09
CA VAL A 114 -6.53 -8.22 0.20
C VAL A 114 -7.15 -7.47 -0.97
N TRP A 115 -6.67 -6.25 -1.21
CA TRP A 115 -7.05 -5.47 -2.39
C TRP A 115 -6.70 -6.24 -3.67
N ASN A 116 -7.68 -6.43 -4.55
CA ASN A 116 -7.55 -7.30 -5.71
C ASN A 116 -8.31 -6.73 -6.92
N ALA A 117 -8.06 -7.29 -8.09
CA ALA A 117 -8.62 -6.80 -9.35
C ALA A 117 -10.17 -6.77 -9.37
N HIS A 118 -10.84 -7.68 -8.66
CA HIS A 118 -12.31 -7.69 -8.61
C HIS A 118 -12.83 -6.52 -7.76
N ALA A 119 -12.23 -6.28 -6.59
CA ALA A 119 -12.57 -5.13 -5.74
C ALA A 119 -12.29 -3.79 -6.44
N GLU A 120 -11.12 -3.67 -7.10
CA GLU A 120 -10.77 -2.48 -7.87
C GLU A 120 -11.75 -2.21 -9.01
N LYS A 121 -12.09 -3.26 -9.78
CA LYS A 121 -13.04 -3.14 -10.87
C LYS A 121 -14.42 -2.68 -10.38
N ALA A 122 -14.95 -3.33 -9.33
CA ALA A 122 -16.24 -2.98 -8.76
C ALA A 122 -16.26 -1.53 -8.26
N LEU A 123 -15.20 -1.09 -7.57
CA LEU A 123 -15.07 0.29 -7.10
C LEU A 123 -15.06 1.29 -8.25
N LEU A 124 -14.25 1.05 -9.29
CA LEU A 124 -14.13 2.00 -10.39
C LEU A 124 -15.39 2.05 -11.26
N GLU A 125 -16.08 0.93 -11.45
CA GLU A 125 -17.39 0.90 -12.12
C GLU A 125 -18.46 1.64 -11.32
N PHE A 126 -18.47 1.53 -9.99
CA PHE A 126 -19.39 2.29 -9.13
C PHE A 126 -19.21 3.82 -9.26
N TYR A 127 -17.98 4.29 -9.48
CA TYR A 127 -17.69 5.70 -9.70
C TYR A 127 -17.71 6.11 -11.20
N ASP A 128 -18.29 5.29 -12.08
CA ASP A 128 -18.37 5.54 -13.53
C ASP A 128 -17.00 5.78 -14.20
N VAL A 129 -15.92 5.18 -13.67
CA VAL A 129 -14.57 5.27 -14.23
C VAL A 129 -14.34 4.10 -15.20
N SER A 130 -14.29 4.41 -16.50
CA SER A 130 -14.01 3.43 -17.56
C SER A 130 -12.62 2.80 -17.39
N LEU A 131 -12.57 1.48 -17.25
CA LEU A 131 -11.34 0.67 -17.29
C LEU A 131 -10.92 0.26 -18.70
N THR A 132 -11.74 0.56 -19.71
CA THR A 132 -11.38 0.38 -21.12
C THR A 132 -10.40 1.47 -21.53
N VAL A 133 -9.15 1.07 -21.81
CA VAL A 133 -8.16 1.82 -22.59
C VAL A 133 -8.31 1.48 -24.06
#